data_AF-A0A815TZ45-F1
#
_entry.id   AF-A0A815TZ45-F1
#
_cell.length_a   1.000
_cell.length_b   1.000
_cell.length_c   1.000
_cell.angle_alpha   90.00
_cell.angle_beta   90.00
_cell.angle_gamma   90.00
#
_symmetry.space_group_name_H-M   'P 1'
#
loop_
_entity.id
_entity.type
_entity.pdbx_description
1 polymer ?
#
loop_
_entity_poly.entity_id
_entity_poly.type
_entity_poly.pdbx_seq_one_letter_code
_entity_poly.pdbx_strand_id
1 'polypeptide(L)'
;VGTKGKNQIHSWVVTIGADDIFFWESLNGNRYQHISIDPDAPPLDKLSLNNIRHPYKTIGCLFNDKSFYANVQPTCNVDTSVFRLTDQSKWKAMSVDAIASVNTPGLVLTAPMMPHLMSNTLDPVALSNDIEKQIRALIIQHRKDLGYTTQFDDHLSYLLSPALSSYELERVTGLSVGNEEFQEAVRRAVPNGHAFKGFPIQFVHKNARKAFVFSLKNNLCEEIVCCHGDQVRLAVRVRVFTYPENALATWMMFACRYKSVGSTKY
;
A
#
# COMPACT_ATOMS: atom_id res chain seq x y z
N VAL A 1 -0.34 -20.06 4.48
CA VAL A 1 0.89 -19.25 4.25
C VAL A 1 1.68 -19.86 3.10
N GLY A 2 2.25 -19.01 2.25
CA GLY A 2 2.98 -19.46 1.09
C GLY A 2 3.65 -18.31 0.35
N THR A 3 3.66 -18.37 -0.97
CA THR A 3 4.22 -17.29 -1.81
C THR A 3 3.25 -16.78 -2.87
N LYS A 4 3.42 -15.51 -3.26
CA LYS A 4 2.66 -14.82 -4.30
C LYS A 4 3.59 -14.17 -5.33
N GLY A 5 3.18 -14.15 -6.60
CA GLY A 5 3.88 -13.44 -7.68
C GLY A 5 5.33 -13.89 -7.84
N LYS A 6 6.28 -12.98 -7.63
CA LYS A 6 7.74 -13.24 -7.69
C LYS A 6 8.28 -13.92 -6.42
N ASN A 7 7.62 -14.98 -5.95
CA ASN A 7 7.98 -15.73 -4.74
C ASN A 7 8.06 -14.91 -3.44
N GLN A 8 7.30 -13.82 -3.33
CA GLN A 8 7.22 -13.07 -2.08
C GLN A 8 6.38 -13.84 -1.07
N ILE A 9 6.84 -13.90 0.20
CA ILE A 9 6.10 -14.52 1.29
C ILE A 9 4.76 -13.80 1.44
N HIS A 10 3.67 -14.57 1.42
CA HIS A 10 2.32 -14.03 1.45
C HIS A 10 1.37 -14.93 2.23
N SER A 11 0.35 -14.31 2.82
CA SER A 11 -0.75 -15.00 3.48
C SER A 11 -2.06 -14.54 2.86
N TRP A 12 -2.94 -15.51 2.61
CA TRP A 12 -4.26 -15.30 2.05
C TRP A 12 -5.22 -16.28 2.70
N VAL A 13 -6.52 -16.04 2.56
CA VAL A 13 -7.54 -16.92 3.13
C VAL A 13 -7.98 -17.92 2.07
N VAL A 14 -8.16 -19.17 2.47
CA VAL A 14 -8.78 -20.21 1.65
C VAL A 14 -10.08 -20.66 2.29
N THR A 15 -11.12 -20.82 1.47
CA THR A 15 -12.35 -21.54 1.83
C THR A 15 -12.35 -22.85 1.07
N ILE A 16 -12.41 -23.97 1.80
CA ILE A 16 -12.43 -25.32 1.23
C ILE A 16 -13.84 -25.88 1.46
N GLY A 17 -14.61 -26.01 0.38
CA GLY A 17 -15.88 -26.71 0.35
C GLY A 17 -15.70 -28.20 0.03
N ALA A 18 -16.82 -28.90 -0.22
CA ALA A 18 -16.77 -30.30 -0.63
C ALA A 18 -16.13 -30.46 -2.02
N ASP A 19 -16.53 -29.62 -2.97
CA ASP A 19 -16.07 -29.67 -4.36
C ASP A 19 -15.41 -28.36 -4.84
N ASP A 20 -15.60 -27.26 -4.10
CA ASP A 20 -15.11 -25.94 -4.49
C ASP A 20 -14.03 -25.40 -3.53
N ILE A 21 -13.03 -24.74 -4.11
CA ILE A 21 -11.97 -24.07 -3.35
C ILE A 21 -11.92 -22.61 -3.81
N PHE A 22 -11.99 -21.69 -2.85
CA PHE A 22 -11.88 -20.26 -3.10
C PHE A 22 -10.69 -19.68 -2.36
N PHE A 23 -9.91 -18.85 -3.03
CA PHE A 23 -8.88 -18.03 -2.42
C PHE A 23 -9.32 -16.58 -2.34
N TRP A 24 -9.03 -15.96 -1.20
CA TRP A 24 -9.38 -14.59 -0.91
C TRP A 24 -8.11 -13.83 -0.56
N GLU A 25 -7.83 -12.79 -1.33
CA GLU A 25 -6.71 -11.91 -1.07
C GLU A 25 -6.97 -11.08 0.20
N SER A 26 -6.08 -11.22 1.18
CA SER A 26 -6.23 -10.61 2.51
C SER A 26 -6.20 -9.08 2.47
N LEU A 27 -5.50 -8.50 1.49
CA LEU A 27 -5.30 -7.05 1.41
C LEU A 27 -6.41 -6.31 0.65
N ASN A 28 -7.09 -6.97 -0.28
CA ASN A 28 -8.06 -6.30 -1.16
C ASN A 28 -9.40 -7.04 -1.31
N GLY A 29 -9.56 -8.21 -0.70
CA GLY A 29 -10.79 -8.99 -0.75
C GLY A 29 -11.07 -9.67 -2.08
N ASN A 30 -10.15 -9.63 -3.06
CA ASN A 30 -10.35 -10.29 -4.35
C ASN A 30 -10.53 -11.80 -4.15
N ARG A 31 -11.59 -12.32 -4.78
CA ARG A 31 -11.92 -13.75 -4.77
C ARG A 31 -11.43 -14.41 -6.05
N TYR A 32 -10.77 -15.55 -5.90
CA TYR A 32 -10.33 -16.40 -7.00
C TYR A 32 -10.88 -17.82 -6.77
N GLN A 33 -11.52 -18.40 -7.79
CA GLN A 33 -11.85 -19.82 -7.77
C GLN A 33 -10.58 -20.61 -8.11
N HIS A 34 -10.22 -21.57 -7.26
CA HIS A 34 -9.08 -22.45 -7.50
C HIS A 34 -9.57 -23.74 -8.16
N ILE A 35 -8.89 -24.13 -9.23
CA ILE A 35 -9.09 -25.41 -9.91
C ILE A 35 -7.74 -26.11 -9.89
N SER A 36 -7.66 -27.26 -9.22
CA SER A 36 -6.45 -28.07 -9.19
C SER A 36 -6.11 -28.54 -10.61
N ILE A 37 -4.85 -28.36 -11.00
CA ILE A 37 -4.32 -28.85 -12.26
C ILE A 37 -3.76 -30.25 -12.03
N ASP A 38 -4.32 -31.22 -12.73
CA ASP A 38 -3.75 -32.56 -12.83
C ASP A 38 -2.55 -32.51 -13.79
N PRO A 39 -1.31 -32.79 -13.32
CA PRO A 39 -0.12 -32.77 -14.17
C PRO A 39 -0.15 -33.82 -15.28
N ASP A 40 -0.94 -34.88 -15.14
CA ASP A 40 -1.05 -35.98 -16.11
C ASP A 40 -2.19 -35.77 -17.12
N ALA A 41 -3.03 -34.73 -16.94
CA ALA A 41 -4.12 -34.40 -17.84
C ALA A 41 -3.66 -33.65 -19.10
N PRO A 42 -4.43 -33.69 -20.21
CA PRO A 42 -4.12 -32.92 -21.41
C PRO A 42 -4.00 -31.41 -21.10
N PRO A 43 -3.11 -30.67 -21.80
CA PRO A 43 -2.93 -29.24 -21.57
C PRO A 43 -4.25 -28.48 -21.73
N LEU A 44 -4.64 -27.75 -20.68
CA LEU A 44 -5.75 -26.80 -20.75
C LEU A 44 -5.47 -25.74 -21.82
N ASP A 45 -6.52 -25.31 -22.53
CA ASP A 45 -6.42 -24.22 -23.47
C ASP A 45 -6.03 -22.90 -22.76
N LYS A 46 -5.29 -22.05 -23.47
CA LYS A 46 -4.71 -20.82 -22.89
C LYS A 46 -5.75 -19.85 -22.35
N LEU A 47 -6.97 -19.87 -22.89
CA LEU A 47 -8.08 -19.01 -22.46
C LEU A 47 -8.63 -19.48 -21.10
N SER A 48 -8.87 -20.77 -20.93
CA SER A 48 -9.25 -21.35 -19.64
C SER A 48 -8.15 -21.15 -18.59
N LEU A 49 -6.88 -21.32 -18.96
CA LEU A 49 -5.75 -21.12 -18.04
C LEU A 49 -5.64 -19.68 -17.52
N ASN A 50 -5.98 -18.68 -18.34
CA ASN A 50 -5.94 -17.27 -17.92
C ASN A 50 -7.10 -16.90 -16.99
N ASN A 51 -8.27 -17.53 -17.14
CA ASN A 51 -9.43 -17.28 -16.30
C ASN A 51 -9.34 -17.91 -14.89
N ILE A 52 -8.45 -18.91 -14.70
CA ILE A 52 -8.31 -19.68 -13.46
C ILE A 52 -7.18 -19.15 -12.56
N ARG A 53 -6.30 -18.28 -13.09
CA ARG A 53 -5.03 -17.94 -12.42
C ARG A 53 -5.17 -16.94 -11.28
N HIS A 54 -5.17 -17.47 -10.06
CA HIS A 54 -4.81 -16.71 -8.86
C HIS A 54 -3.31 -16.38 -8.84
N PRO A 55 -2.87 -15.35 -8.08
CA PRO A 55 -1.47 -14.93 -8.05
C PRO A 55 -0.58 -15.79 -7.14
N TYR A 56 -1.16 -16.71 -6.36
CA TYR A 56 -0.43 -17.57 -5.42
C TYR A 56 0.37 -18.66 -6.13
N LYS A 57 1.54 -18.98 -5.59
CA LYS A 57 2.55 -19.86 -6.24
C LYS A 57 2.87 -21.08 -5.42
N THR A 58 3.22 -20.89 -4.15
CA THR A 58 3.51 -22.01 -3.26
C THR A 58 2.67 -21.94 -2.00
N ILE A 59 2.42 -23.08 -1.37
CA ILE A 59 1.72 -23.20 -0.08
C ILE A 59 2.47 -24.15 0.83
N GLY A 60 2.86 -23.65 2.01
CA GLY A 60 3.59 -24.43 3.02
C GLY A 60 2.69 -24.94 4.15
N CYS A 61 1.68 -24.16 4.53
CA CYS A 61 0.77 -24.54 5.61
C CYS A 61 -0.60 -23.85 5.50
N LEU A 62 -1.58 -24.45 6.17
CA LEU A 62 -2.92 -23.94 6.39
C LEU A 62 -3.23 -23.99 7.87
N PHE A 63 -3.92 -22.97 8.39
CA PHE A 63 -4.34 -22.96 9.78
C PHE A 63 -5.62 -22.15 9.95
N ASN A 64 -6.32 -22.42 11.05
CA ASN A 64 -7.42 -21.62 11.57
C ASN A 64 -7.27 -21.50 13.10
N ASP A 65 -8.34 -21.12 13.80
CA ASP A 65 -8.38 -20.98 15.25
C ASP A 65 -8.20 -22.30 16.03
N LYS A 66 -8.35 -23.47 15.38
CA LYS A 66 -8.36 -24.79 16.04
C LYS A 66 -7.30 -25.76 15.54
N SER A 67 -6.88 -25.61 14.29
CA SER A 67 -6.11 -26.61 13.58
C SER A 67 -4.98 -25.97 12.79
N PHE A 68 -3.86 -26.69 12.69
CA PHE A 68 -2.72 -26.37 11.85
C PHE A 68 -2.35 -27.58 11.00
N TYR A 69 -2.14 -27.35 9.70
CA TYR A 69 -1.79 -28.37 8.71
C TYR A 69 -0.54 -27.95 7.96
N ALA A 70 0.48 -28.79 7.96
CA ALA A 70 1.67 -28.63 7.11
C ALA A 70 1.47 -29.36 5.78
N ASN A 71 1.82 -28.71 4.68
CA ASN A 71 1.83 -29.35 3.36
C ASN A 71 3.02 -30.31 3.27
N VAL A 72 2.76 -31.60 3.10
CA VAL A 72 3.78 -32.66 2.97
C VAL A 72 3.74 -33.33 1.58
N GLN A 73 3.07 -32.69 0.62
CA GLN A 73 3.03 -33.14 -0.76
C GLN A 73 4.41 -33.00 -1.43
N PRO A 74 4.70 -33.78 -2.50
CA PRO A 74 5.99 -33.73 -3.20
C PRO A 74 6.37 -32.34 -3.74
N THR A 75 5.35 -31.52 -4.04
CA THR A 75 5.54 -30.14 -4.46
C THR A 75 4.72 -29.22 -3.57
N CYS A 76 5.22 -28.01 -3.35
CA CYS A 76 4.48 -26.96 -2.67
C CYS A 76 3.70 -26.07 -3.63
N ASN A 77 3.63 -26.38 -4.93
CA ASN A 77 2.94 -25.55 -5.91
C ASN A 77 1.43 -25.55 -5.62
N VAL A 78 0.84 -24.36 -5.52
CA VAL A 78 -0.61 -24.19 -5.27
C VAL A 78 -1.43 -24.83 -6.39
N ASP A 79 -1.00 -24.67 -7.64
CA ASP A 79 -1.76 -25.10 -8.82
C ASP A 79 -1.98 -26.63 -8.85
N THR A 80 -1.02 -27.40 -8.35
CA THR A 80 -1.06 -28.88 -8.34
C THR A 80 -1.31 -29.47 -6.95
N SER A 81 -1.56 -28.63 -5.94
CA SER A 81 -1.80 -29.08 -4.58
C SER A 81 -3.21 -29.64 -4.43
N VAL A 82 -3.32 -30.79 -3.75
CA VAL A 82 -4.60 -31.40 -3.38
C VAL A 82 -5.04 -30.85 -2.03
N PHE A 83 -6.19 -30.16 -1.97
CA PHE A 83 -6.70 -29.53 -0.74
C PHE A 83 -7.60 -30.45 0.10
N ARG A 84 -7.29 -31.74 0.16
CA ARG A 84 -7.97 -32.71 1.02
C ARG A 84 -7.26 -32.82 2.37
N LEU A 85 -7.65 -31.97 3.33
CA LEU A 85 -6.98 -31.88 4.64
C LEU A 85 -7.09 -33.14 5.51
N THR A 86 -8.05 -34.03 5.22
CA THR A 86 -8.20 -35.31 5.89
C THR A 86 -7.18 -36.36 5.46
N ASP A 87 -6.51 -36.15 4.31
CA ASP A 87 -5.47 -37.04 3.81
C ASP A 87 -4.12 -36.71 4.45
N GLN A 88 -3.73 -37.51 5.45
CA GLN A 88 -2.48 -37.32 6.17
C GLN A 88 -1.21 -37.53 5.34
N SER A 89 -1.31 -38.16 4.16
CA SER A 89 -0.20 -38.28 3.21
C SER A 89 0.08 -36.98 2.46
N LYS A 90 -0.88 -36.04 2.47
CA LYS A 90 -0.80 -34.74 1.79
C LYS A 90 -0.70 -33.59 2.79
N TRP A 91 -1.44 -33.67 3.88
CA TRP A 91 -1.49 -32.65 4.93
C TRP A 91 -1.27 -33.27 6.30
N LYS A 92 -0.13 -32.95 6.92
CA LYS A 92 0.18 -33.39 8.27
C LYS A 92 -0.47 -32.43 9.26
N ALA A 93 -1.50 -32.89 9.97
CA ALA A 93 -2.10 -32.13 11.06
C ALA A 93 -1.15 -32.09 12.27
N MET A 94 -1.04 -30.92 12.89
CA MET A 94 -0.40 -30.78 14.20
C MET A 94 -1.33 -31.37 15.28
N SER A 95 -0.76 -32.07 16.26
CA SER A 95 -1.54 -32.65 17.36
C SER A 95 -2.23 -31.55 18.16
N VAL A 96 -3.46 -31.81 18.62
CA VAL A 96 -4.23 -30.90 19.46
C VAL A 96 -3.47 -30.53 20.73
N ASP A 97 -2.75 -31.46 21.35
CA ASP A 97 -1.95 -31.20 22.55
C ASP A 97 -0.79 -30.22 22.29
N ALA A 98 -0.14 -30.32 21.13
CA ALA A 98 0.90 -29.37 20.72
C ALA A 98 0.31 -27.96 20.50
N ILE A 99 -0.85 -27.87 19.84
CA ILE A 99 -1.56 -26.60 19.65
C ILE A 99 -2.00 -26.02 21.00
N ALA A 100 -2.52 -26.85 21.90
CA ALA A 100 -2.93 -26.45 23.24
C ALA A 100 -1.72 -25.99 24.08
N SER A 101 -0.56 -26.66 23.96
CA SER A 101 0.64 -26.30 24.72
C SER A 101 1.15 -24.89 24.41
N VAL A 102 0.99 -24.42 23.17
CA VAL A 102 1.36 -23.04 22.77
C VAL A 102 0.26 -22.02 23.10
N ASN A 103 -0.99 -22.47 23.26
CA ASN A 103 -2.14 -21.62 23.53
C ASN A 103 -2.56 -21.57 25.01
N THR A 104 -1.96 -22.38 25.91
CA THR A 104 -2.37 -22.46 27.31
C THR A 104 -1.86 -21.23 28.09
N PRO A 105 -2.75 -20.34 28.57
CA PRO A 105 -2.34 -19.21 29.39
C PRO A 105 -1.73 -19.70 30.70
N GLY A 106 -0.46 -19.36 30.96
CA GLY A 106 0.21 -19.65 32.23
C GLY A 106 1.22 -20.79 32.25
N LEU A 107 1.37 -21.59 31.18
CA LEU A 107 2.39 -22.65 31.11
C LEU A 107 3.79 -22.16 30.69
N VAL A 108 3.91 -20.88 30.34
CA VAL A 108 5.21 -20.27 30.07
C VAL A 108 5.43 -19.14 31.06
N LEU A 109 6.00 -19.47 32.22
CA LEU A 109 6.55 -18.51 33.19
C LEU A 109 7.66 -17.63 32.57
N THR A 110 8.05 -17.92 31.31
CA THR A 110 9.07 -17.23 30.52
C THR A 110 8.65 -16.93 29.07
N ALA A 111 7.38 -17.15 28.65
CA ALA A 111 6.98 -16.70 27.31
C ALA A 111 6.90 -15.18 27.34
N PRO A 112 7.39 -14.50 26.30
CA PRO A 112 6.98 -13.12 26.08
C PRO A 112 5.46 -13.11 26.11
N MET A 113 4.87 -12.20 26.89
CA MET A 113 3.43 -11.95 26.83
C MET A 113 3.05 -11.90 25.35
N MET A 114 2.00 -12.63 24.97
CA MET A 114 1.52 -12.69 23.59
C MET A 114 1.54 -11.25 23.05
N PRO A 115 2.35 -10.92 22.02
CA PRO A 115 2.54 -9.54 21.62
C PRO A 115 1.20 -9.01 21.16
N HIS A 116 0.55 -8.22 22.03
CA HIS A 116 -0.66 -7.53 21.68
C HIS A 116 -0.27 -6.41 20.72
N LEU A 117 -0.94 -6.37 19.57
CA LEU A 117 -0.85 -5.20 18.69
C LEU A 117 -1.23 -3.98 19.52
N MET A 118 -0.26 -3.12 19.78
CA MET A 118 -0.52 -1.89 20.52
C MET A 118 -1.20 -0.91 19.58
N SER A 119 -2.34 -0.36 20.03
CA SER A 119 -2.99 0.75 19.33
C SER A 119 -2.01 1.90 19.18
N ASN A 120 -2.09 2.59 18.04
CA ASN A 120 -1.30 3.78 17.82
C ASN A 120 -1.77 4.90 18.77
N THR A 121 -0.83 5.57 19.44
CA THR A 121 -1.15 6.67 20.36
C THR A 121 -1.13 8.05 19.68
N LEU A 122 -0.79 8.11 18.39
CA LEU A 122 -0.69 9.34 17.61
C LEU A 122 -2.05 9.72 17.03
N ASP A 123 -2.35 11.02 17.06
CA ASP A 123 -3.42 11.59 16.24
C ASP A 123 -2.88 11.86 14.82
N PRO A 124 -3.29 11.08 13.80
CA PRO A 124 -2.81 11.26 12.44
C PRO A 124 -3.20 12.61 11.85
N VAL A 125 -4.35 13.18 12.23
CA VAL A 125 -4.84 14.45 11.67
C VAL A 125 -4.04 15.61 12.25
N ALA A 126 -3.87 15.66 13.57
CA ALA A 126 -3.05 16.68 14.21
C ALA A 126 -1.60 16.63 13.72
N LEU A 127 -1.03 15.44 13.59
CA LEU A 127 0.35 15.27 13.11
C LEU A 127 0.50 15.66 11.64
N SER A 128 -0.48 15.34 10.79
CA SER A 128 -0.50 15.78 9.38
C SER A 128 -0.47 17.31 9.27
N ASN A 129 -1.32 17.99 10.03
CA ASN A 129 -1.42 19.45 10.03
C ASN A 129 -0.16 20.12 10.56
N ASP A 130 0.44 19.57 11.63
CA ASP A 130 1.70 20.07 12.19
C ASP A 130 2.86 19.96 11.18
N ILE A 131 3.03 18.79 10.56
CA ILE A 131 4.07 18.58 9.54
C ILE A 131 3.81 19.48 8.33
N GLU A 132 2.57 19.61 7.85
CA GLU A 132 2.23 20.50 6.73
C GLU A 132 2.62 21.96 7.03
N LYS A 133 2.31 22.45 8.23
CA LYS A 133 2.68 23.79 8.68
C LYS A 133 4.20 23.99 8.69
N GLN A 134 4.95 23.01 9.20
CA GLN A 134 6.41 23.06 9.20
C GLN A 134 6.99 23.05 7.77
N ILE A 135 6.46 22.21 6.87
CA ILE A 135 6.90 22.16 5.46
C ILE A 135 6.60 23.49 4.75
N ARG A 136 5.42 24.08 4.94
CA ARG A 136 5.07 25.39 4.37
C ARG A 136 6.05 26.47 4.84
N ALA A 137 6.41 26.49 6.12
CA ALA A 137 7.40 27.42 6.64
C ALA A 137 8.79 27.21 6.02
N LEU A 138 9.22 25.95 5.85
CA LEU A 138 10.49 25.62 5.21
C LEU A 138 10.53 26.04 3.73
N ILE A 139 9.43 25.87 2.99
CA ILE A 139 9.29 26.34 1.60
C ILE A 139 9.38 27.87 1.52
N ILE A 140 8.64 28.58 2.39
CA ILE A 140 8.68 30.04 2.43
C ILE A 140 10.11 30.52 2.65
N GLN A 141 10.81 29.94 3.63
CA GLN A 141 12.18 30.32 3.94
C GLN A 141 13.13 30.02 2.77
N HIS A 142 13.09 28.80 2.23
CA HIS A 142 13.94 28.40 1.12
C HIS A 142 13.75 29.27 -0.12
N ARG A 143 12.50 29.58 -0.47
CA ARG A 143 12.19 30.46 -1.61
C ARG A 143 12.59 31.90 -1.36
N LYS A 144 12.44 32.39 -0.13
CA LYS A 144 12.90 33.72 0.26
C LYS A 144 14.42 33.84 0.09
N ASP A 145 15.17 32.81 0.45
CA ASP A 145 16.63 32.77 0.28
C ASP A 145 17.05 32.82 -1.21
N LEU A 146 16.18 32.35 -2.11
CA LEU A 146 16.34 32.44 -3.57
C LEU A 146 15.78 33.74 -4.17
N GLY A 147 15.22 34.65 -3.37
CA GLY A 147 14.60 35.89 -3.83
C GLY A 147 13.20 35.74 -4.44
N TYR A 148 12.54 34.60 -4.24
CA TYR A 148 11.19 34.34 -4.76
C TYR A 148 10.10 34.71 -3.75
N THR A 149 8.97 35.20 -4.26
CA THR A 149 7.74 35.32 -3.48
C THR A 149 7.04 33.96 -3.39
N THR A 150 6.34 33.72 -2.28
CA THR A 150 5.64 32.46 -2.04
C THR A 150 4.17 32.74 -1.81
N GLN A 151 3.31 32.10 -2.62
CA GLN A 151 1.88 32.18 -2.49
C GLN A 151 1.32 30.76 -2.57
N PHE A 152 0.57 30.37 -1.54
CA PHE A 152 -0.08 29.06 -1.50
C PHE A 152 -1.48 29.11 -2.10
N ASP A 153 -1.90 27.99 -2.67
CA ASP A 153 -3.27 27.71 -3.07
C ASP A 153 -3.83 26.62 -2.15
N ASP A 154 -4.61 27.04 -1.16
CA ASP A 154 -5.17 26.13 -0.15
C ASP A 154 -6.27 25.24 -0.73
N HIS A 155 -6.99 25.72 -1.75
CA HIS A 155 -7.97 24.89 -2.46
C HIS A 155 -7.28 23.76 -3.21
N LEU A 156 -6.25 24.07 -3.98
CA LEU A 156 -5.45 23.06 -4.66
C LEU A 156 -4.79 22.10 -3.66
N SER A 157 -4.26 22.61 -2.54
CA SER A 157 -3.69 21.78 -1.47
C SER A 157 -4.71 20.79 -0.90
N TYR A 158 -5.95 21.23 -0.70
CA TYR A 158 -7.04 20.36 -0.26
C TYR A 158 -7.34 19.24 -1.28
N LEU A 159 -7.34 19.54 -2.57
CA LEU A 159 -7.58 18.56 -3.65
C LEU A 159 -6.51 17.47 -3.73
N LEU A 160 -5.31 17.68 -3.18
CA LEU A 160 -4.27 16.64 -3.11
C LEU A 160 -4.58 15.57 -2.04
N SER A 161 -5.49 15.85 -1.10
CA SER A 161 -5.85 14.93 0.00
C SER A 161 -6.34 13.54 -0.46
N PRO A 162 -7.29 13.43 -1.42
CA PRO A 162 -7.71 12.13 -1.95
C PRO A 162 -6.58 11.41 -2.68
N ALA A 163 -5.72 12.12 -3.43
CA ALA A 163 -4.58 11.51 -4.11
C ALA A 163 -3.61 10.85 -3.12
N LEU A 164 -3.29 11.51 -2.01
CA LEU A 164 -2.43 10.91 -0.97
C LEU A 164 -3.07 9.69 -0.31
N SER A 165 -4.40 9.68 -0.15
CA SER A 165 -5.11 8.48 0.30
C SER A 165 -5.04 7.34 -0.71
N SER A 166 -5.21 7.63 -1.99
CA SER A 166 -5.09 6.64 -3.06
C SER A 166 -3.69 6.05 -3.14
N TYR A 167 -2.63 6.86 -3.03
CA TYR A 167 -1.26 6.35 -3.04
C TYR A 167 -0.97 5.43 -1.86
N GLU A 168 -1.46 5.74 -0.66
CA GLU A 168 -1.31 4.83 0.47
C GLU A 168 -2.11 3.55 0.28
N LEU A 169 -3.35 3.64 -0.20
CA LEU A 169 -4.17 2.48 -0.48
C LEU A 169 -3.50 1.55 -1.49
N GLU A 170 -2.96 2.10 -2.58
CA GLU A 170 -2.21 1.36 -3.59
C GLU A 170 -0.95 0.74 -3.00
N ARG A 171 -0.23 1.46 -2.14
CA ARG A 171 0.98 0.97 -1.49
C ARG A 171 0.72 -0.24 -0.59
N VAL A 172 -0.40 -0.24 0.13
CA VAL A 172 -0.79 -1.28 1.09
C VAL A 172 -1.47 -2.45 0.38
N THR A 173 -2.34 -2.19 -0.59
CA THR A 173 -3.25 -3.20 -1.17
C THR A 173 -2.90 -3.60 -2.60
N GLY A 174 -2.07 -2.82 -3.29
CA GLY A 174 -1.80 -2.95 -4.72
C GLY A 174 -2.94 -2.47 -5.62
N LEU A 175 -4.01 -1.89 -5.06
CA LEU A 175 -5.13 -1.36 -5.83
C LEU A 175 -4.96 0.14 -6.08
N SER A 176 -4.91 0.52 -7.37
CA SER A 176 -4.99 1.92 -7.79
C SER A 176 -6.46 2.34 -7.95
N VAL A 177 -6.91 3.33 -7.18
CA VAL A 177 -8.28 3.87 -7.20
C VAL A 177 -8.22 5.41 -7.12
N GLY A 178 -9.14 6.12 -7.78
CA GLY A 178 -9.30 7.57 -7.58
C GLY A 178 -8.45 8.48 -8.47
N ASN A 179 -7.64 7.92 -9.39
CA ASN A 179 -6.75 8.72 -10.23
C ASN A 179 -7.51 9.57 -11.26
N GLU A 180 -8.60 9.06 -11.82
CA GLU A 180 -9.40 9.79 -12.82
C GLU A 180 -10.12 10.98 -12.18
N GLU A 181 -10.73 10.76 -11.01
CA GLU A 181 -11.42 11.78 -10.21
C GLU A 181 -10.44 12.85 -9.74
N PHE A 182 -9.24 12.45 -9.33
CA PHE A 182 -8.17 13.39 -8.97
C PHE A 182 -7.76 14.25 -10.17
N GLN A 183 -7.49 13.64 -11.33
CA GLN A 183 -7.12 14.38 -12.54
C GLN A 183 -8.22 15.34 -12.97
N GLU A 184 -9.48 14.92 -12.90
CA GLU A 184 -10.61 15.78 -13.22
C GLU A 184 -10.74 16.96 -12.24
N ALA A 185 -10.60 16.71 -10.94
CA ALA A 185 -10.63 17.76 -9.92
C ALA A 185 -9.51 18.78 -10.13
N VAL A 186 -8.29 18.34 -10.42
CA VAL A 186 -7.16 19.23 -10.73
C VAL A 186 -7.41 20.00 -12.02
N ARG A 187 -7.90 19.36 -13.09
CA ARG A 187 -8.22 20.04 -14.37
C ARG A 187 -9.26 21.16 -14.17
N ARG A 188 -10.25 20.95 -13.30
CA ARG A 188 -11.27 21.97 -12.98
C ARG A 188 -10.73 23.10 -12.11
N ALA A 189 -9.78 22.81 -11.21
CA ALA A 189 -9.20 23.80 -10.31
C ALA A 189 -8.09 24.65 -10.96
N VAL A 190 -7.41 24.12 -11.98
CA VAL A 190 -6.34 24.81 -12.69
C VAL A 190 -6.95 25.70 -13.78
N PRO A 191 -6.73 27.03 -13.75
CA PRO A 191 -7.31 27.92 -14.75
C PRO A 191 -6.80 27.64 -16.17
N ASN A 192 -7.60 28.01 -17.17
CA ASN A 192 -7.17 27.93 -18.57
C ASN A 192 -5.84 28.68 -18.80
N GLY A 193 -4.97 28.08 -19.63
CA GLY A 193 -3.63 28.60 -19.88
C GLY A 193 -2.64 28.41 -18.73
N HIS A 194 -3.01 27.72 -17.64
CA HIS A 194 -2.08 27.30 -16.60
C HIS A 194 -1.67 25.84 -16.78
N ALA A 195 -0.45 25.53 -16.34
CA ALA A 195 0.03 24.17 -16.17
C ALA A 195 -0.01 23.78 -14.69
N PHE A 196 -0.08 22.47 -14.44
CA PHE A 196 0.01 21.87 -13.11
C PHE A 196 1.15 20.86 -13.07
N LYS A 197 1.93 20.91 -11.99
CA LYS A 197 2.93 19.89 -11.65
C LYS A 197 2.68 19.44 -10.22
N GLY A 198 2.71 18.14 -9.99
CA GLY A 198 2.51 17.54 -8.68
C GLY A 198 3.42 16.32 -8.51
N PHE A 199 4.04 16.19 -7.35
CA PHE A 199 4.92 15.08 -7.04
C PHE A 199 4.65 14.54 -5.62
N PRO A 200 4.13 13.30 -5.50
CA PRO A 200 3.94 12.64 -4.22
C PRO A 200 5.23 11.96 -3.74
N ILE A 201 5.46 11.96 -2.43
CA ILE A 201 6.60 11.30 -1.79
C ILE A 201 6.21 10.76 -0.41
N GLN A 202 6.71 9.58 -0.06
CA GLN A 202 6.42 8.89 1.20
C GLN A 202 7.66 8.83 2.10
N PHE A 203 7.44 8.97 3.41
CA PHE A 203 8.43 8.77 4.46
C PHE A 203 7.87 7.88 5.57
N VAL A 204 8.76 7.16 6.26
CA VAL A 204 8.41 6.35 7.45
C VAL A 204 8.72 7.09 8.77
N HIS A 205 8.75 8.42 8.73
CA HIS A 205 9.07 9.26 9.88
C HIS A 205 8.34 10.61 9.83
N LYS A 206 8.23 11.26 10.99
CA LYS A 206 7.54 12.56 11.15
C LYS A 206 8.43 13.81 11.13
N ASN A 207 9.73 13.67 10.83
CA ASN A 207 10.66 14.81 10.85
C ASN A 207 10.52 15.66 9.56
N ALA A 208 9.81 16.79 9.65
CA ALA A 208 9.54 17.68 8.52
C ALA A 208 10.81 18.24 7.86
N ARG A 209 11.80 18.67 8.65
CA ARG A 209 13.06 19.22 8.11
C ARG A 209 13.85 18.18 7.32
N LYS A 210 13.99 16.97 7.88
CA LYS A 210 14.66 15.85 7.20
C LYS A 210 13.92 15.49 5.91
N ALA A 211 12.60 15.44 5.97
CA ALA A 211 11.76 15.14 4.81
C ALA A 211 11.92 16.22 3.72
N PHE A 212 11.89 17.50 4.07
CA PHE A 212 12.06 18.61 3.13
C PHE A 212 13.44 18.61 2.45
N VAL A 213 14.52 18.45 3.22
CA VAL A 213 15.88 18.37 2.66
C VAL A 213 16.02 17.17 1.72
N PHE A 214 15.39 16.04 2.05
CA PHE A 214 15.36 14.89 1.16
C PHE A 214 14.57 15.19 -0.12
N SER A 215 13.38 15.80 -0.01
CA SER A 215 12.56 16.18 -1.16
C SER A 215 13.31 17.09 -2.13
N LEU A 216 14.08 18.07 -1.64
CA LEU A 216 14.86 18.96 -2.50
C LEU A 216 16.00 18.27 -3.27
N LYS A 217 16.42 17.06 -2.87
CA LYS A 217 17.39 16.27 -3.65
C LYS A 217 16.76 15.59 -4.88
N ASN A 218 15.44 15.58 -4.97
CA ASN A 218 14.71 15.06 -6.13
C ASN A 218 14.40 16.21 -7.09
N ASN A 219 14.88 16.09 -8.33
CA ASN A 219 14.75 17.13 -9.35
C ASN A 219 13.31 17.59 -9.57
N LEU A 220 12.31 16.70 -9.51
CA LEU A 220 10.90 17.07 -9.71
C LEU A 220 10.36 17.89 -8.53
N CYS A 221 10.71 17.51 -7.30
CA CYS A 221 10.36 18.28 -6.12
C CYS A 221 11.04 19.64 -6.11
N GLU A 222 12.34 19.67 -6.42
CA GLU A 222 13.11 20.92 -6.52
C GLU A 222 12.50 21.84 -7.57
N GLU A 223 12.20 21.33 -8.78
CA GLU A 223 11.57 22.09 -9.86
C GLU A 223 10.22 22.70 -9.43
N ILE A 224 9.40 21.94 -8.69
CA ILE A 224 8.11 22.43 -8.17
C ILE A 224 8.34 23.52 -7.12
N VAL A 225 9.21 23.27 -6.13
CA VAL A 225 9.47 24.20 -5.02
C VAL A 225 10.17 25.47 -5.51
N CYS A 226 11.03 25.38 -6.51
CA CYS A 226 11.77 26.50 -7.11
C CYS A 226 11.05 27.11 -8.33
N CYS A 227 9.83 26.66 -8.62
CA CYS A 227 9.03 27.20 -9.72
C CYS A 227 8.83 28.72 -9.56
N HIS A 228 9.14 29.47 -10.61
CA HIS A 228 9.06 30.93 -10.65
C HIS A 228 8.48 31.38 -12.00
N GLY A 229 7.95 32.60 -12.04
CA GLY A 229 7.25 33.16 -13.18
C GLY A 229 5.92 33.80 -12.77
N ASP A 230 5.07 34.08 -13.75
CA ASP A 230 3.80 34.74 -13.53
C ASP A 230 2.75 33.81 -12.93
N GLN A 231 2.03 34.33 -11.93
CA GLN A 231 0.89 33.66 -11.28
C GLN A 231 1.20 32.27 -10.72
N VAL A 232 2.46 32.01 -10.32
CA VAL A 232 2.84 30.77 -9.63
C VAL A 232 2.13 30.69 -8.29
N ARG A 233 1.43 29.57 -8.07
CA ARG A 233 0.85 29.21 -6.78
C ARG A 233 1.33 27.82 -6.39
N LEU A 234 1.88 27.70 -5.19
CA LEU A 234 2.29 26.42 -4.63
C LEU A 234 1.14 25.77 -3.89
N ALA A 235 1.13 24.45 -3.87
CA ALA A 235 0.25 23.67 -3.03
C ALA A 235 1.06 22.58 -2.35
N VAL A 236 0.80 22.37 -1.07
CA VAL A 236 1.42 21.30 -0.30
C VAL A 236 0.34 20.64 0.52
N ARG A 237 0.34 19.31 0.49
CA ARG A 237 -0.51 18.52 1.36
C ARG A 237 0.31 17.44 2.04
N VAL A 238 0.04 17.22 3.32
CA VAL A 238 0.63 16.14 4.09
C VAL A 238 -0.49 15.27 4.65
N ARG A 239 -0.31 13.95 4.59
CA ARG A 239 -1.17 12.98 5.28
C ARG A 239 -0.31 11.94 5.98
N VAL A 240 -0.58 11.76 7.27
CA VAL A 240 -0.01 10.70 8.10
C VAL A 240 -1.03 9.58 8.20
N PHE A 241 -0.58 8.37 7.91
CA PHE A 241 -1.30 7.13 8.13
C PHE A 241 -0.61 6.40 9.27
N THR A 242 -1.40 6.00 10.27
CA THR A 242 -0.93 5.36 11.49
C THR A 242 -1.25 3.87 11.45
N TYR A 243 -0.26 3.07 11.81
CA TYR A 243 -0.35 1.62 11.93
C TYR A 243 -0.17 1.22 13.40
N PRO A 244 -0.47 -0.05 13.77
CA PRO A 244 -0.13 -0.57 15.09
C PRO A 244 1.35 -0.33 15.46
N GLU A 245 1.63 -0.34 16.76
CA GLU A 245 3.01 -0.21 17.29
C GLU A 245 3.69 1.13 16.96
N ASN A 246 2.88 2.20 16.82
CA ASN A 246 3.34 3.54 16.45
C ASN A 246 4.09 3.62 15.11
N ALA A 247 3.97 2.59 14.27
CA ALA A 247 4.41 2.66 12.88
C ALA A 247 3.53 3.67 12.12
N LEU A 248 4.13 4.35 11.14
CA LEU A 248 3.44 5.37 10.36
C LEU A 248 4.01 5.48 8.95
N ALA A 249 3.18 5.98 8.04
CA ALA A 249 3.57 6.49 6.74
C ALA A 249 3.18 7.96 6.65
N THR A 250 4.14 8.83 6.36
CA THR A 250 3.93 10.25 6.10
C THR A 250 4.04 10.48 4.60
N TRP A 251 2.90 10.71 3.96
CA TRP A 251 2.85 11.14 2.58
C TRP A 251 2.85 12.66 2.50
N MET A 252 3.62 13.19 1.56
CA MET A 252 3.62 14.61 1.20
C MET A 252 3.48 14.73 -0.30
N MET A 253 2.72 15.73 -0.75
CA MET A 253 2.65 16.08 -2.16
C MET A 253 3.01 17.55 -2.31
N PHE A 254 4.05 17.81 -3.09
CA PHE A 254 4.42 19.15 -3.53
C PHE A 254 3.77 19.38 -4.88
N ALA A 255 3.11 20.50 -5.06
CA ALA A 255 2.52 20.87 -6.32
C ALA A 255 2.66 22.37 -6.60
N CYS A 256 2.58 22.73 -7.87
CA CYS A 256 2.44 24.10 -8.29
C CYS A 256 1.48 24.20 -9.47
N ARG A 257 0.80 25.33 -9.57
CA ARG A 257 0.19 25.79 -10.81
C ARG A 257 0.83 27.11 -11.21
N TYR A 258 0.99 27.31 -12.50
CA TYR A 258 1.62 28.52 -13.04
C TYR A 258 1.09 28.79 -14.44
N LYS A 259 1.11 30.06 -14.85
CA LYS A 259 0.67 30.43 -16.21
C LYS A 259 1.67 29.84 -17.21
N SER A 260 1.18 28.95 -18.08
CA SER A 260 1.99 28.40 -19.15
C SER A 260 2.12 29.45 -20.24
N VAL A 261 3.35 29.77 -20.64
CA VAL A 261 3.58 30.54 -21.86
C VAL A 261 3.30 29.58 -23.01
N GLY A 262 2.04 29.50 -23.44
CA GLY A 262 1.70 28.81 -24.67
C GLY A 262 2.58 29.40 -25.77
N SER A 263 3.41 28.58 -26.38
CA SER A 263 4.10 28.94 -27.62
C SER A 263 3.03 29.33 -28.63
N THR A 264 2.82 30.64 -28.78
CA THR A 264 2.12 31.24 -29.89
C THR A 264 2.82 30.72 -31.14
N LYS A 265 2.22 29.73 -31.81
CA LYS A 265 2.61 29.40 -33.16
C LYS A 265 2.31 30.65 -33.99
N TYR A 266 3.37 31.37 -34.35
CA TYR A 266 3.36 32.23 -35.54
C TYR A 266 3.18 31.36 -36.77
#